data_AF-A0A1V0HYN5-F1
#
_entry.id   AF-A0A1V0HYN5-F1
#
_cell.length_a   1.000
_cell.length_b   1.000
_cell.length_c   1.000
_cell.angle_alpha   90.00
_cell.angle_beta   90.00
_cell.angle_gamma   90.00
#
_symmetry.space_group_name_H-M   'P 1'
#
loop_
_entity.id
_entity.type
_entity.pdbx_description
1 polymer ?
#
loop_
_entity_poly.entity_id
_entity_poly.type
_entity_poly.pdbx_seq_one_letter_code
_entity_poly.pdbx_strand_id
1 'polypeptide(L)' 'MMRLRLAALMAGALALGVAAALAAETRTITDATGRQIEVPADPRRVFAAGPPAATLLYTLKPDAMVGWLLWV' A
#
# COMPACT_ATOMS: atom_id res chain seq x y z
N MET A 1 -7.59 26.68 31.43
CA MET A 1 -6.35 25.93 31.12
C MET A 1 -6.57 24.42 30.98
N MET A 2 -7.18 23.71 31.95
CA MET A 2 -7.35 22.24 31.92
C MET A 2 -8.21 21.73 30.75
N ARG A 3 -9.33 22.40 30.43
CA ARG A 3 -10.23 22.04 29.33
C ARG A 3 -9.57 22.13 27.94
N LEU A 4 -8.72 23.13 27.71
CA LEU A 4 -7.98 23.29 26.47
C LEU A 4 -6.91 22.20 26.30
N ARG A 5 -6.25 21.79 27.40
CA ARG A 5 -5.30 20.67 27.37
C ARG A 5 -5.98 19.34 27.05
N LEU A 6 -7.15 19.09 27.63
CA LEU A 6 -7.95 17.89 27.35
C LEU A 6 -8.42 17.85 25.89
N ALA A 7 -8.91 18.98 25.35
CA ALA A 7 -9.32 19.06 23.95
C ALA A 7 -8.15 18.83 22.98
N ALA A 8 -6.97 19.38 23.27
CA ALA A 8 -5.77 19.16 22.47
C ALA A 8 -5.30 17.70 22.48
N LEU A 9 -5.35 17.03 23.64
CA LEU A 9 -5.04 15.60 23.75
C LEU A 9 -6.02 14.73 22.95
N MET A 10 -7.32 15.04 23.01
CA MET A 10 -8.33 14.33 22.23
C MET A 10 -8.16 14.50 20.72
N ALA A 11 -7.86 15.73 20.28
CA ALA A 11 -7.58 16.00 18.86
C ALA A 11 -6.32 15.26 18.38
N GLY A 12 -5.26 15.24 19.20
CA GLY A 12 -4.04 14.47 18.91
C GLY A 12 -4.29 12.97 18.82
N ALA A 13 -5.07 12.40 19.75
CA ALA A 13 -5.43 10.98 19.74
C ALA A 13 -6.28 10.62 18.50
N LEU A 14 -7.23 11.48 18.11
CA LEU A 14 -8.04 11.29 16.91
C LEU A 14 -7.19 11.35 15.64
N ALA A 15 -6.27 12.33 15.53
CA ALA A 15 -5.37 12.44 14.38
C ALA A 15 -4.47 11.20 14.23
N LEU A 16 -3.96 10.66 15.34
CA LEU A 16 -3.18 9.43 15.36
C LEU A 16 -4.01 8.21 14.93
N GLY A 17 -5.25 8.10 15.41
CA GLY A 17 -6.17 7.02 15.02
C GLY A 17 -6.52 7.04 13.53
N VAL A 18 -6.76 8.22 12.96
CA VAL A 18 -7.02 8.38 11.52
C VAL A 18 -5.78 8.07 10.69
N ALA A 19 -4.59 8.51 11.12
CA ALA A 19 -3.34 8.18 10.44
C ALA A 19 -3.07 6.66 10.40
N ALA A 20 -3.34 5.97 11.51
CA ALA A 20 -3.22 4.51 11.58
C ALA A 20 -4.24 3.79 10.68
N ALA A 21 -5.48 4.29 10.60
CA ALA A 21 -6.51 3.73 9.72
C ALA A 21 -6.21 3.96 8.22
N LEU A 22 -5.45 5.00 7.89
CA LEU A 22 -5.01 5.31 6.52
C LEU A 22 -3.69 4.60 6.15
N ALA A 23 -2.99 4.00 7.12
CA ALA A 23 -1.84 3.17 6.82
C ALA A 23 -2.31 2.00 5.95
N ALA A 24 -1.67 1.82 4.79
CA ALA A 24 -2.02 0.72 3.91
C ALA A 24 -1.75 -0.59 4.64
N GLU A 25 -2.77 -1.44 4.74
CA GLU A 25 -2.59 -2.81 5.21
C GLU A 25 -1.56 -3.50 4.32
N THR A 26 -0.67 -4.28 4.92
CA THR A 26 0.39 -5.00 4.22
C THR A 26 0.32 -6.50 4.50
N ARG A 27 0.97 -7.27 3.65
CA ARG A 27 1.15 -8.71 3.79
C ARG A 27 2.59 -9.08 3.51
N THR A 28 3.10 -10.06 4.24
CA THR A 28 4.44 -10.61 4.02
C THR A 28 4.36 -11.78 3.05
N ILE A 29 5.19 -11.74 2.00
CA ILE A 29 5.35 -12.80 1.02
C ILE A 29 6.82 -13.24 1.02
N THR A 30 7.06 -14.55 0.96
CA THR A 30 8.40 -15.10 0.71
C THR A 30 8.63 -15.19 -0.78
N ASP A 31 9.70 -14.56 -1.28
CA ASP A 31 10.04 -14.66 -2.70
C ASP A 31 10.85 -15.94 -3.02
N ALA A 32 11.17 -16.12 -4.30
CA ALA A 32 11.93 -17.28 -4.76
C ALA A 32 13.38 -17.35 -4.24
N THR A 33 13.91 -16.27 -3.67
CA THR A 33 15.25 -16.25 -3.05
C THR A 33 15.21 -16.34 -1.53
N GLY A 34 14.01 -16.54 -0.95
CA GLY A 34 13.80 -16.70 0.49
C GLY A 34 13.71 -15.39 1.26
N ARG A 35 13.61 -14.24 0.58
CA ARG A 35 13.45 -12.94 1.23
C ARG A 35 12.00 -12.76 1.68
N GLN A 36 11.83 -12.19 2.87
CA GLN A 36 10.53 -11.72 3.35
C GLN A 36 10.27 -10.32 2.82
N ILE A 37 9.29 -10.19 1.94
CA ILE A 37 8.91 -8.94 1.29
C ILE A 37 7.53 -8.52 1.79
N GLU A 38 7.45 -7.31 2.33
CA GLU A 38 6.19 -6.69 2.71
C GLU A 38 5.59 -5.96 1.49
N VAL A 39 4.36 -6.31 1.14
CA VAL A 39 3.60 -5.70 0.03
C VAL A 39 2.26 -5.17 0.52
N PRO A 40 1.66 -4.16 -0.13
CA PRO A 40 0.30 -3.75 0.18
C PRO A 40 -0.68 -4.93 0.04
N ALA A 41 -1.62 -5.05 0.97
CA ALA A 41 -2.70 -6.04 0.92
C ALA A 41 -3.60 -5.84 -0.31
N ASP A 42 -3.75 -4.58 -0.76
CA ASP A 42 -4.40 -4.22 -2.02
C ASP A 42 -3.53 -3.26 -2.87
N PRO A 43 -2.66 -3.78 -3.75
CA PRO A 43 -1.81 -2.95 -4.60
C PRO A 43 -2.62 -2.15 -5.63
N ARG A 44 -2.55 -0.82 -5.54
CA ARG A 44 -3.25 0.10 -6.47
C ARG A 44 -2.40 0.55 -7.65
N ARG A 45 -1.08 0.33 -7.60
CA ARG A 45 -0.11 0.72 -8.62
C ARG A 45 0.97 -0.35 -8.70
N VAL A 46 1.08 -1.01 -9.84
CA VAL A 46 1.99 -2.13 -10.07
C VAL A 46 2.71 -1.93 -11.40
N PHE A 47 4.05 -2.01 -11.37
CA PHE A 47 4.90 -2.06 -12.54
C PHE A 47 5.39 -3.49 -12.70
N ALA A 48 5.02 -4.14 -13.82
CA ALA A 48 5.36 -5.53 -14.06
C ALA A 48 6.84 -5.67 -14.47
N ALA A 49 7.52 -6.71 -13.98
CA ALA A 49 8.97 -6.91 -14.21
C ALA A 49 9.32 -7.43 -15.62
N GLY A 50 8.34 -7.86 -16.42
CA GLY A 50 8.55 -8.41 -17.75
C GLY A 50 7.23 -8.77 -18.45
N PRO A 51 7.25 -9.12 -19.76
CA PRO A 51 6.04 -9.43 -20.51
C PRO A 51 5.13 -10.50 -19.87
N PRO A 52 5.64 -11.61 -19.30
CA PRO A 52 4.78 -12.60 -18.64
C PRO A 52 4.05 -12.05 -17.42
N ALA A 53 4.73 -11.24 -16.60
CA ALA A 53 4.15 -10.61 -15.43
C ALA A 53 3.12 -9.53 -15.81
N ALA A 54 3.37 -8.81 -16.90
CA ALA A 54 2.45 -7.81 -17.44
C ALA A 54 1.15 -8.46 -17.92
N THR A 55 1.23 -9.57 -18.63
CA THR A 55 0.06 -10.34 -19.04
C THR A 55 -0.77 -10.80 -17.83
N LEU A 56 -0.11 -11.35 -16.81
CA LEU A 56 -0.80 -11.80 -15.59
C LEU A 56 -1.46 -10.63 -14.82
N LEU A 57 -0.77 -9.49 -14.72
CA LEU A 57 -1.32 -8.30 -14.09
C LEU A 57 -2.54 -7.78 -14.85
N TYR A 58 -2.46 -7.73 -16.18
CA TYR A 58 -3.55 -7.27 -17.02
C TYR A 58 -4.79 -8.16 -16.90
N THR A 59 -4.62 -9.47 -16.74
CA THR A 59 -5.76 -10.40 -16.58
C THR A 59 -6.40 -10.32 -15.21
N LEU A 60 -5.62 -10.08 -14.15
CA LEU A 60 -6.12 -10.08 -12.77
C LEU A 60 -6.58 -8.71 -12.26
N LYS A 61 -5.83 -7.64 -12.58
CA LYS A 61 -6.05 -6.29 -12.05
C LYS A 61 -5.50 -5.21 -13.01
N PRO A 62 -6.14 -5.02 -14.18
CA PRO A 62 -5.64 -4.08 -15.19
C PRO A 62 -5.58 -2.63 -14.68
N ASP A 63 -6.53 -2.21 -13.82
CA ASP A 63 -6.60 -0.84 -13.30
C ASP A 63 -5.42 -0.45 -12.39
N ALA A 64 -4.68 -1.44 -11.86
CA ALA A 64 -3.49 -1.18 -11.05
C ALA A 64 -2.22 -1.03 -11.90
N MET A 65 -2.27 -1.34 -13.20
CA MET A 65 -1.10 -1.32 -14.05
C MET A 65 -0.69 0.13 -14.36
N VAL A 66 0.55 0.49 -14.02
CA VAL A 66 1.05 1.86 -14.24
C VAL A 66 1.49 2.12 -15.69
N GLY A 67 1.67 1.05 -16.47
CA GLY A 67 2.09 1.14 -17.87
C GLY A 67 2.58 -0.20 -18.41
N TRP A 68 2.76 -0.26 -19.73
CA TRP A 68 3.35 -1.39 -20.43
C TRP A 68 4.86 -1.20 -20.55
N LEU A 69 5.63 -2.28 -20.38
CA LEU A 69 7.10 -2.29 -20.48
C LEU A 69 7.65 -1.81 -21.84
N LEU A 70 6.82 -1.73 -22.88
CA LEU A 70 7.20 -1.29 -24.22
C LEU A 70 7.22 0.24 -24.38
N TRP A 71 6.86 0.99 -23.33
CA TRP A 71 6.67 2.44 -23.39
C TRP A 71 7.36 3.20 -22.25
N VAL A 72 8.28 2.55 -21.53
CA VAL A 72 9.21 3.16 -20.56
C VAL A 72 10.63 3.01 -21.06
#